data_AF-A0A1M6ZDS4-F1
#
_entry.id   AF-A0A1M6ZDS4-F1
#
_cell.length_a   1.000
_cell.length_b   1.000
_cell.length_c   1.000
_cell.angle_alpha   90.00
_cell.angle_beta   90.00
_cell.angle_gamma   90.00
#
_symmetry.space_group_name_H-M   'P 1'
#
loop_
_entity.id
_entity.type
_entity.pdbx_description
1 polymer ?
#
loop_
_entity_poly.entity_id
_entity_poly.type
_entity_poly.pdbx_seq_one_letter_code
_entity_poly.pdbx_strand_id
1 'polypeptide(L)'
;MGLTKENGGMVGGSASKNLEVGGGKVLTTPLTLKLQELTDVCSVLEPETDPPQELKAGVLLVDDKPENLLALEKLLEAPDVEIVKASSGNEALSLILEREFALILLDVQMPGMDGFETAELIQSNKDTRHIPIIFVTAISKEQKHVFRGYETGAVDYLFKPLDPYILKGKVRTFLELHRQRLTLEHMNRILKKSNQKILEQQKSVIEEERLKVLLQMAGATAHELRQPLTALLGNIELLRMFSHAPEKQDKILSQIEEAGERVAEIVEMIQTIRRDETKAYAGNIAIINLDQETKVLYVEDRDTDYNSITQSLSSNPRLKILRAYGVGDGMEILQAQDPDLVLLDFYLNDGTGLDFLAEMEKAGEDAPVVVISGQGDEMVAAQMIQAGAFDYISKSRADAATLSRTIATALEKARLRKETRLAQEKIVDMSITDELTGLSNRRYFNEVVDIEVQKARNNGSPLTLCMMDLDHFKKVNDTYGHLTGDKVLAETGALLKQGFRSHDMIFRYGGEEFAVILPDTDLEHAKRACERFRESVQEHVMDAKGKQLKITISIGIANMPGEQIMEAGELIDAADHALYRAKERGRNRVEAV
;
A
#
# COMPACT_ATOMS: atom_id res chain seq x y z
N MET A 1 11.00 71.54 22.04
CA MET A 1 12.18 72.43 21.98
C MET A 1 13.35 71.64 22.54
N GLY A 2 14.26 71.20 21.66
CA GLY A 2 15.41 70.41 22.06
C GLY A 2 16.51 71.26 22.70
N LEU A 3 17.42 70.60 23.43
CA LEU A 3 18.87 70.61 23.18
C LEU A 3 19.62 69.80 24.25
N THR A 4 20.78 69.28 23.83
CA THR A 4 21.93 68.77 24.60
C THR A 4 21.87 67.34 25.14
N LYS A 5 22.94 66.55 25.14
CA LYS A 5 24.19 66.44 24.34
C LYS A 5 24.76 65.06 24.72
N GLU A 6 25.41 64.40 23.77
CA GLU A 6 26.13 63.15 23.93
C GLU A 6 27.33 63.27 24.89
N ASN A 7 27.64 62.20 25.65
CA ASN A 7 28.88 61.43 25.45
C ASN A 7 29.06 60.28 26.46
N GLY A 8 29.25 59.07 25.90
CA GLY A 8 30.40 58.20 26.21
C GLY A 8 30.32 57.23 27.40
N GLY A 9 30.16 55.93 27.12
CA GLY A 9 30.41 54.88 28.11
C GLY A 9 30.08 53.45 27.70
N MET A 10 30.99 52.85 26.93
CA MET A 10 31.28 51.40 26.77
C MET A 10 30.27 50.44 26.13
N VAL A 11 30.80 49.84 25.07
CA VAL A 11 30.27 48.82 24.17
C VAL A 11 30.31 47.45 24.84
N GLY A 12 29.17 46.75 24.83
CA GLY A 12 29.04 45.39 25.34
C GLY A 12 27.58 44.92 25.29
N GLY A 13 26.94 45.02 24.12
CA GLY A 13 25.56 44.60 23.91
C GLY A 13 25.45 43.90 22.56
N SER A 14 25.21 42.59 22.61
CA SER A 14 24.87 41.74 21.47
C SER A 14 23.63 42.26 20.75
N ALA A 15 23.84 42.94 19.62
CA ALA A 15 22.77 43.30 18.71
C ALA A 15 22.40 42.06 17.88
N SER A 16 21.43 41.29 18.38
CA SER A 16 20.61 40.41 17.55
C SER A 16 19.78 41.30 16.62
N LYS A 17 20.27 41.52 15.41
CA LYS A 17 19.46 42.09 14.32
C LYS A 17 18.42 41.04 13.95
N ASN A 18 17.18 41.28 14.37
CA ASN A 18 16.00 40.68 13.79
C ASN A 18 15.97 41.03 12.30
N LEU A 19 16.31 40.04 11.48
CA LEU A 19 15.90 40.01 10.08
C LEU A 19 14.50 39.40 10.09
N GLU A 20 13.50 40.23 9.80
CA GLU A 20 12.14 39.78 9.49
C GLU A 20 12.22 38.86 8.26
N VAL A 21 12.18 37.55 8.49
CA VAL A 21 11.89 36.56 7.46
C VAL A 21 10.37 36.41 7.46
N GLY A 22 9.77 36.89 6.37
CA GLY A 22 8.34 36.79 6.11
C GLY A 22 7.85 35.34 6.25
N GLY A 23 6.66 35.21 6.85
CA GLY A 23 6.00 33.94 7.08
C GLY A 23 5.74 33.19 5.78
N GLY A 24 6.60 32.21 5.50
CA GLY A 24 6.23 31.04 4.70
C GLY A 24 5.55 30.04 5.64
N LYS A 25 4.21 29.97 5.57
CA LYS A 25 3.50 28.77 6.03
C LYS A 25 4.14 27.59 5.32
N VAL A 26 4.74 26.68 6.09
CA VAL A 26 5.08 25.34 5.61
C VAL A 26 3.76 24.71 5.18
N LEU A 27 3.49 24.72 3.87
CA LEU A 27 2.42 23.94 3.29
C LEU A 27 2.87 22.48 3.35
N THR A 28 2.65 21.85 4.51
CA THR A 28 2.58 20.39 4.58
C THR A 28 1.53 19.96 3.57
N THR A 29 1.95 19.20 2.54
CA THR A 29 1.02 18.72 1.52
C THR A 29 -0.02 17.80 2.18
N PRO A 30 -1.23 17.66 1.61
CA PRO A 30 -2.27 16.80 2.17
C PRO A 30 -1.85 15.33 2.35
N LEU A 31 -0.80 14.88 1.66
CA LEU A 31 -0.24 13.53 1.80
C LEU A 31 0.69 13.38 3.01
N THR A 32 1.47 14.40 3.37
CA THR A 32 2.42 14.32 4.50
C THR A 32 1.70 14.23 5.84
N LEU A 33 0.57 14.94 5.98
CA LEU A 33 -0.33 14.84 7.14
C LEU A 33 -0.96 13.45 7.24
N LYS A 34 -1.40 12.87 6.10
CA LYS A 34 -1.87 11.47 6.05
C LYS A 34 -0.77 10.48 6.45
N LEU A 35 0.46 10.64 5.97
CA LEU A 35 1.56 9.71 6.30
C LEU A 35 2.02 9.78 7.76
N GLN A 36 1.99 10.96 8.39
CA GLN A 36 2.29 11.12 9.82
C GLN A 36 1.18 10.54 10.70
N GLU A 37 -0.09 10.77 10.36
CA GLU A 37 -1.21 10.10 11.04
C GLU A 37 -1.17 8.56 10.83
N LEU A 38 -0.67 8.08 9.68
CA LEU A 38 -0.53 6.65 9.36
C LEU A 38 0.68 5.96 10.02
N THR A 39 1.73 6.69 10.37
CA THR A 39 2.89 6.11 11.08
C THR A 39 2.55 5.77 12.52
N ASP A 40 1.65 6.54 13.14
CA ASP A 40 1.11 6.22 14.46
C ASP A 40 0.15 5.01 14.43
N VAL A 41 -0.60 4.81 13.34
CA VAL A 41 -1.54 3.66 13.17
C VAL A 41 -0.81 2.32 13.01
N CYS A 42 0.36 2.29 12.36
CA CYS A 42 1.17 1.07 12.25
C CYS A 42 1.69 0.54 13.61
N SER A 43 1.66 1.35 14.67
CA SER A 43 2.17 0.97 15.99
C SER A 43 1.21 0.10 16.83
N VAL A 44 -0.05 -0.10 16.37
CA VAL A 44 -1.13 -0.69 17.19
C VAL A 44 -1.66 -2.03 16.66
N LEU A 45 -1.03 -2.61 15.64
CA LEU A 45 -1.27 -4.04 15.33
C LEU A 45 -0.81 -4.87 16.53
N GLU A 46 -1.71 -5.65 17.15
CA GLU A 46 -1.35 -6.56 18.24
C GLU A 46 -0.10 -7.40 17.87
N PRO A 47 0.94 -7.42 18.73
CA PRO A 47 2.22 -8.03 18.43
C PRO A 47 2.16 -9.54 18.71
N GLU A 48 1.51 -10.33 17.85
CA GLU A 48 1.75 -11.78 17.87
C GLU A 48 2.93 -12.23 17.00
N THR A 49 3.63 -11.28 16.39
CA THR A 49 5.05 -11.45 16.06
C THR A 49 5.70 -10.11 16.31
N ASP A 50 6.77 -10.10 17.10
CA ASP A 50 7.60 -8.92 17.33
C ASP A 50 7.72 -8.11 16.02
N PRO A 51 7.61 -6.75 16.07
CA PRO A 51 8.15 -5.95 14.96
C PRO A 51 9.56 -6.49 14.68
N PRO A 52 10.05 -6.54 13.43
CA PRO A 52 11.40 -7.00 13.21
C PRO A 52 12.29 -6.25 14.19
N GLN A 53 12.80 -6.95 15.22
CA GLN A 53 13.79 -6.41 16.14
C GLN A 53 14.76 -5.69 15.24
N GLU A 54 15.13 -4.44 15.55
CA GLU A 54 16.10 -3.68 14.76
C GLU A 54 17.31 -4.55 14.47
N LEU A 55 17.25 -5.29 13.37
CA LEU A 55 18.21 -6.30 12.98
C LEU A 55 19.28 -5.43 12.40
N LYS A 56 20.31 -5.19 13.21
CA LYS A 56 21.47 -4.46 12.77
C LYS A 56 21.92 -5.09 11.46
N ALA A 57 21.87 -4.29 10.41
CA ALA A 57 22.18 -4.80 9.08
C ALA A 57 23.68 -5.07 9.05
N GLY A 58 24.04 -6.35 8.85
CA GLY A 58 25.42 -6.80 8.91
C GLY A 58 26.22 -6.29 7.72
N VAL A 59 27.35 -5.64 7.98
CA VAL A 59 28.37 -5.29 6.98
C VAL A 59 29.59 -6.16 7.21
N LEU A 60 29.96 -6.95 6.21
CA LEU A 60 31.16 -7.79 6.26
C LEU A 60 32.35 -7.03 5.66
N LEU A 61 33.39 -6.82 6.46
CA LEU A 61 34.66 -6.25 6.04
C LEU A 61 35.67 -7.37 5.82
N VAL A 62 36.28 -7.43 4.65
CA VAL A 62 37.25 -8.46 4.28
C VAL A 62 38.52 -7.80 3.78
N ASP A 63 39.61 -7.92 4.54
CA ASP A 63 40.93 -7.40 4.20
C ASP A 63 41.98 -8.21 4.99
N ASP A 64 43.10 -8.57 4.35
CA ASP A 64 44.15 -9.38 4.97
C ASP A 64 44.93 -8.61 6.04
N LYS A 65 44.87 -7.28 6.01
CA LYS A 65 45.59 -6.40 6.92
C LYS A 65 44.69 -5.92 8.06
N PRO A 66 45.04 -6.21 9.32
CA PRO A 66 44.22 -5.82 10.47
C PRO A 66 44.11 -4.29 10.62
N GLU A 67 45.10 -3.53 10.14
CA GLU A 67 45.05 -2.06 10.18
C GLU A 67 43.95 -1.49 9.28
N ASN A 68 43.72 -2.09 8.11
CA ASN A 68 42.69 -1.68 7.17
C ASN A 68 41.29 -1.97 7.73
N LEU A 69 41.10 -3.16 8.32
CA LEU A 69 39.85 -3.54 8.97
C LEU A 69 39.49 -2.59 10.12
N LEU A 70 40.48 -2.23 10.96
CA LEU A 70 40.27 -1.27 12.05
C LEU A 70 39.90 0.13 11.54
N ALA A 71 40.55 0.59 10.47
CA ALA A 71 40.26 1.88 9.86
C ALA A 71 38.83 1.92 9.27
N LEU A 72 38.44 0.89 8.52
CA LEU A 72 37.09 0.78 7.95
C LEU A 72 36.01 0.67 9.03
N GLU A 73 36.26 -0.12 10.08
CA GLU A 73 35.37 -0.23 11.24
C GLU A 73 35.14 1.14 11.89
N LYS A 74 36.20 1.91 12.13
CA LYS A 74 36.10 3.26 12.70
C LYS A 74 35.41 4.26 11.79
N LEU A 75 35.56 4.12 10.47
CA LEU A 75 34.87 4.97 9.50
C LEU A 75 33.38 4.65 9.42
N LEU A 76 32.97 3.39 9.62
CA LEU A 76 31.59 2.93 9.46
C LEU A 76 30.83 2.78 10.78
N GLU A 77 31.45 3.13 11.90
CA GLU A 77 30.87 3.04 13.24
C GLU A 77 29.57 3.87 13.31
N ALA A 78 28.43 3.18 13.42
CA ALA A 78 27.09 3.73 13.51
C ALA A 78 26.21 2.83 14.39
N PRO A 79 25.21 3.39 15.11
CA PRO A 79 24.41 2.63 16.08
C PRO A 79 23.59 1.48 15.46
N ASP A 80 23.28 1.59 14.17
CA ASP A 80 22.35 0.74 13.41
C ASP A 80 23.05 -0.23 12.42
N VAL A 81 24.38 -0.35 12.51
CA VAL A 81 25.23 -1.20 11.66
C VAL A 81 25.97 -2.22 12.53
N GLU A 82 25.89 -3.50 12.17
CA GLU A 82 26.74 -4.55 12.78
C GLU A 82 27.93 -4.80 11.86
N ILE A 83 29.14 -4.53 12.35
CA ILE A 83 30.37 -4.75 11.58
C ILE A 83 30.94 -6.11 11.94
N VAL A 84 31.07 -6.98 10.94
CA VAL A 84 31.74 -8.28 11.04
C VAL A 84 33.01 -8.22 10.20
N LYS A 85 34.10 -8.80 10.71
CA LYS A 85 35.43 -8.74 10.08
C LYS A 85 35.88 -10.14 9.68
N ALA A 86 36.53 -10.24 8.53
CA ALA A 86 37.23 -11.42 8.05
C ALA A 86 38.62 -11.01 7.55
N SER A 87 39.61 -11.85 7.82
CA SER A 87 41.01 -11.64 7.40
C SER A 87 41.39 -12.43 6.15
N SER A 88 40.44 -13.15 5.53
CA SER A 88 40.66 -13.89 4.27
C SER A 88 39.34 -14.18 3.55
N GLY A 89 39.43 -14.50 2.25
CA GLY A 89 38.28 -14.94 1.45
C GLY A 89 37.59 -16.20 2.00
N ASN A 90 38.35 -17.18 2.49
CA ASN A 90 37.80 -18.41 3.08
C ASN A 90 36.99 -18.15 4.37
N GLU A 91 37.50 -17.25 5.22
CA GLU A 91 36.79 -16.83 6.44
C GLU A 91 35.51 -16.06 6.07
N ALA A 92 35.58 -15.17 5.08
CA ALA A 92 34.41 -14.45 4.59
C ALA A 92 33.32 -15.40 4.07
N LEU A 93 33.69 -16.38 3.24
CA LEU A 93 32.75 -17.40 2.73
C LEU A 93 32.11 -18.22 3.86
N SER A 94 32.88 -18.55 4.90
CA SER A 94 32.36 -19.28 6.06
C SER A 94 31.33 -18.45 6.82
N LEU A 95 31.61 -17.16 7.06
CA LEU A 95 30.71 -16.24 7.76
C LEU A 95 29.40 -16.01 7.00
N ILE A 96 29.45 -15.90 5.67
CA ILE A 96 28.27 -15.68 4.81
C ILE A 96 27.28 -16.85 4.86
N LEU A 97 27.76 -18.07 5.13
CA LEU A 97 26.89 -19.24 5.30
C LEU A 97 26.22 -19.28 6.68
N GLU A 98 26.81 -18.65 7.68
CA GLU A 98 26.27 -18.63 9.05
C GLU A 98 25.29 -17.49 9.28
N ARG A 99 25.43 -16.37 8.55
CA ARG A 99 24.68 -15.13 8.78
C ARG A 99 24.41 -14.39 7.48
N GLU A 100 23.30 -13.65 7.43
CA GLU A 100 23.01 -12.75 6.31
C GLU A 100 23.73 -11.40 6.45
N PHE A 101 24.25 -10.90 5.33
CA PHE A 101 24.90 -9.60 5.25
C PHE A 101 24.15 -8.69 4.27
N ALA A 102 24.04 -7.42 4.64
CA ALA A 102 23.49 -6.37 3.79
C ALA A 102 24.50 -5.89 2.73
N LEU A 103 25.80 -5.98 3.02
CA LEU A 103 26.88 -5.55 2.15
C LEU A 103 28.20 -6.22 2.52
N ILE A 104 29.04 -6.48 1.51
CA ILE A 104 30.42 -6.94 1.68
C ILE A 104 31.38 -5.86 1.15
N LEU A 105 32.31 -5.38 1.98
CA LEU A 105 33.46 -4.59 1.55
C LEU A 105 34.66 -5.52 1.43
N LEU A 106 35.15 -5.73 0.22
CA LEU A 106 36.12 -6.77 -0.11
C LEU A 106 37.40 -6.19 -0.68
N ASP A 107 38.53 -6.37 0.01
CA ASP A 107 39.83 -6.06 -0.57
C ASP A 107 40.15 -7.02 -1.73
N VAL A 108 40.76 -6.48 -2.78
CA VAL A 108 41.13 -7.27 -3.95
C VAL A 108 42.45 -8.02 -3.71
N GLN A 109 43.39 -7.43 -2.97
CA GLN A 109 44.77 -7.91 -2.87
C GLN A 109 44.99 -8.69 -1.58
N MET A 110 44.48 -9.92 -1.54
CA MET A 110 44.67 -10.83 -0.41
C MET A 110 45.58 -12.02 -0.78
N PRO A 111 46.38 -12.55 0.17
CA PRO A 111 47.19 -13.75 -0.05
C PRO A 111 46.32 -15.01 -0.11
N GLY A 112 46.70 -15.94 -0.99
CA GLY A 112 45.96 -17.19 -1.19
C GLY A 112 44.81 -16.99 -2.15
N MET A 113 43.59 -16.87 -1.63
CA MET A 113 42.38 -16.58 -2.41
C MET A 113 42.21 -15.06 -2.49
N ASP A 114 42.22 -14.52 -3.70
CA ASP A 114 42.07 -13.09 -3.90
C ASP A 114 40.59 -12.64 -3.81
N GLY A 115 40.36 -11.32 -3.82
CA GLY A 115 39.00 -10.79 -3.74
C GLY A 115 38.11 -11.17 -4.93
N PHE A 116 38.68 -11.37 -6.12
CA PHE A 116 37.90 -11.74 -7.29
C PHE A 116 37.42 -13.19 -7.20
N GLU A 117 38.32 -14.12 -6.86
CA GLU A 117 37.99 -15.51 -6.63
C GLU A 117 36.94 -15.65 -5.50
N THR A 118 37.08 -14.86 -4.44
CA THR A 118 36.11 -14.80 -3.34
C THR A 118 34.72 -14.35 -3.84
N ALA A 119 34.66 -13.27 -4.63
CA ALA A 119 33.41 -12.75 -5.16
C ALA A 119 32.74 -13.71 -6.16
N GLU A 120 33.52 -14.41 -6.98
CA GLU A 120 33.02 -15.42 -7.91
C GLU A 120 32.31 -16.56 -7.17
N LEU A 121 32.88 -17.02 -6.06
CA LEU A 121 32.28 -18.06 -5.22
C LEU A 121 30.98 -17.57 -4.55
N ILE A 122 30.96 -16.32 -4.07
CA ILE A 122 29.75 -15.70 -3.49
C ILE A 122 28.64 -15.59 -4.54
N GLN A 123 28.96 -15.21 -5.77
CA GLN A 123 27.98 -15.03 -6.85
C GLN A 123 27.52 -16.33 -7.52
N SER A 124 28.33 -17.38 -7.44
CA SER A 124 27.99 -18.70 -8.02
C SER A 124 26.89 -19.41 -7.22
N ASN A 125 26.71 -19.06 -5.95
CA ASN A 125 25.71 -19.67 -5.07
C ASN A 125 24.40 -18.85 -5.06
N LYS A 126 23.26 -19.52 -5.29
CA LYS A 126 21.93 -18.90 -5.37
C LYS A 126 21.50 -18.21 -4.07
N ASP A 127 21.95 -18.71 -2.94
CA ASP A 127 21.57 -18.19 -1.62
C ASP A 127 22.41 -16.97 -1.23
N THR A 128 23.55 -16.73 -1.89
CA THR A 128 24.48 -15.65 -1.54
C THR A 128 24.70 -14.64 -2.66
N ARG A 129 24.34 -14.97 -3.91
CA ARG A 129 24.54 -14.10 -5.10
C ARG A 129 23.81 -12.77 -5.06
N HIS A 130 22.86 -12.62 -4.16
CA HIS A 130 22.08 -11.41 -4.00
C HIS A 130 22.76 -10.39 -3.08
N ILE A 131 23.83 -10.78 -2.37
CA ILE A 131 24.54 -9.92 -1.44
C ILE A 131 25.44 -8.98 -2.26
N PRO A 132 25.27 -7.65 -2.14
CA PRO A 132 26.09 -6.70 -2.88
C PRO A 132 27.53 -6.67 -2.36
N ILE A 133 28.49 -6.56 -3.29
CA ILE A 133 29.92 -6.53 -3.00
C ILE A 133 30.47 -5.17 -3.46
N ILE A 134 31.24 -4.49 -2.61
CA ILE A 134 32.05 -3.34 -3.00
C ILE A 134 33.52 -3.74 -2.89
N PHE A 135 34.22 -3.75 -4.01
CA PHE A 135 35.66 -3.96 -4.02
C PHE A 135 36.40 -2.72 -3.55
N VAL A 136 37.34 -2.90 -2.64
CA VAL A 136 38.25 -1.86 -2.17
C VAL A 136 39.62 -2.15 -2.79
N THR A 137 40.10 -1.29 -3.68
CA THR A 137 41.32 -1.59 -4.46
C THR A 137 42.21 -0.37 -4.71
N ALA A 138 43.49 -0.60 -5.04
CA ALA A 138 44.42 0.43 -5.45
C ALA A 138 44.21 0.86 -6.92
N ILE A 139 44.53 2.11 -7.24
CA ILE A 139 44.43 2.64 -8.62
C ILE A 139 45.58 2.07 -9.47
N SER A 140 45.31 1.07 -10.32
CA SER A 140 46.26 0.57 -11.33
C SER A 140 45.61 0.39 -12.71
N LYS A 141 46.36 0.71 -13.78
CA LYS A 141 45.91 0.58 -15.19
C LYS A 141 45.68 -0.88 -15.60
N GLU A 142 46.42 -1.83 -15.03
CA GLU A 142 46.26 -3.26 -15.33
C GLU A 142 44.96 -3.82 -14.74
N GLN A 143 44.58 -3.38 -13.55
CA GLN A 143 43.36 -3.82 -12.88
C GLN A 143 42.08 -3.30 -13.58
N LYS A 144 42.14 -2.13 -14.24
CA LYS A 144 41.04 -1.60 -15.08
C LYS A 144 40.56 -2.57 -16.16
N HIS A 145 41.45 -3.40 -16.71
CA HIS A 145 41.07 -4.40 -17.70
C HIS A 145 40.45 -5.65 -17.08
N VAL A 146 40.84 -6.01 -15.85
CA VAL A 146 40.26 -7.11 -15.08
C VAL A 146 38.82 -6.77 -14.66
N PHE A 147 38.55 -5.52 -14.29
CA PHE A 147 37.20 -5.07 -13.88
C PHE A 147 36.14 -5.13 -14.99
N ARG A 148 36.54 -5.11 -16.27
CA ARG A 148 35.62 -5.30 -17.42
C ARG A 148 35.16 -6.75 -17.61
N GLY A 149 35.85 -7.72 -17.02
CA GLY A 149 35.47 -9.14 -17.12
C GLY A 149 34.37 -9.59 -16.16
N TYR A 150 34.13 -8.82 -15.09
CA TYR A 150 33.22 -9.14 -13.98
C TYR A 150 31.95 -8.28 -14.01
N GLU A 151 31.43 -7.97 -15.20
CA GLU A 151 30.21 -7.16 -15.42
C GLU A 151 28.93 -7.90 -14.99
N THR A 152 28.82 -8.26 -13.71
CA THR A 152 27.57 -8.66 -13.07
C THR A 152 27.06 -7.48 -12.24
N GLY A 153 25.77 -7.16 -12.32
CA GLY A 153 25.18 -5.96 -11.71
C GLY A 153 25.21 -5.88 -10.17
N ALA A 154 25.92 -6.79 -9.49
CA ALA A 154 25.98 -6.92 -8.03
C ALA A 154 27.29 -6.39 -7.39
N VAL A 155 28.20 -5.78 -8.17
CA VAL A 155 29.57 -5.45 -7.73
C VAL A 155 29.97 -3.99 -7.96
N ASP A 156 30.13 -3.19 -6.90
CA ASP A 156 30.67 -1.81 -6.94
C ASP A 156 32.20 -1.77 -6.64
N TYR A 157 32.83 -0.61 -6.84
CA TYR A 157 34.26 -0.39 -6.64
C TYR A 157 34.53 0.92 -5.88
N LEU A 158 35.48 0.87 -4.94
CA LEU A 158 36.06 2.00 -4.24
C LEU A 158 37.59 1.96 -4.36
N PHE A 159 38.17 3.10 -4.67
CA PHE A 159 39.61 3.22 -4.88
C PHE A 159 40.30 3.81 -3.65
N LYS A 160 41.39 3.17 -3.18
CA LYS A 160 42.25 3.69 -2.12
C LYS A 160 43.10 4.87 -2.66
N PRO A 161 43.29 5.98 -1.90
CA PRO A 161 42.76 6.25 -0.56
C PRO A 161 41.25 6.54 -0.56
N LEU A 162 40.54 6.01 0.44
CA LEU A 162 39.09 6.10 0.54
C LEU A 162 38.64 7.46 1.06
N ASP A 163 37.68 8.07 0.37
CA ASP A 163 36.96 9.23 0.89
C ASP A 163 35.89 8.76 1.90
N PRO A 164 35.92 9.25 3.16
CA PRO A 164 34.97 8.86 4.20
C PRO A 164 33.50 9.14 3.86
N TYR A 165 33.22 10.24 3.15
CA TYR A 165 31.86 10.64 2.80
C TYR A 165 31.30 9.73 1.69
N ILE A 166 32.11 9.44 0.67
CA ILE A 166 31.71 8.53 -0.42
C ILE A 166 31.47 7.12 0.12
N LEU A 167 32.40 6.61 0.94
CA LEU A 167 32.26 5.28 1.56
C LEU A 167 30.96 5.19 2.39
N LYS A 168 30.73 6.16 3.30
CA LYS A 168 29.52 6.19 4.12
C LYS A 168 28.24 6.29 3.28
N GLY A 169 28.25 7.11 2.23
CA GLY A 169 27.12 7.25 1.30
C GLY A 169 26.76 5.91 0.65
N LYS A 170 27.75 5.23 0.05
CA LYS A 170 27.52 3.93 -0.60
C LYS A 170 27.05 2.86 0.38
N VAL A 171 27.69 2.74 1.54
CA VAL A 171 27.27 1.77 2.56
C VAL A 171 25.84 2.05 3.01
N ARG A 172 25.48 3.31 3.29
CA ARG A 172 24.11 3.70 3.67
C ARG A 172 23.09 3.31 2.60
N THR A 173 23.37 3.52 1.32
CA THR A 173 22.46 3.15 0.22
C THR A 173 22.18 1.66 0.19
N PHE A 174 23.20 0.80 0.33
CA PHE A 174 23.02 -0.66 0.34
C PHE A 174 22.30 -1.15 1.61
N LEU A 175 22.55 -0.54 2.77
CA LEU A 175 21.81 -0.84 3.99
C LEU A 175 20.33 -0.47 3.87
N GLU A 176 20.02 0.69 3.29
CA GLU A 176 18.64 1.12 3.05
C GLU A 176 17.92 0.16 2.08
N LEU A 177 18.60 -0.25 1.01
CA LEU A 177 18.10 -1.25 0.05
C LEU A 177 17.78 -2.58 0.72
N HIS A 178 18.70 -3.07 1.56
CA HIS A 178 18.49 -4.31 2.30
C HIS A 178 17.28 -4.23 3.24
N ARG A 179 17.14 -3.12 4.00
CA ARG A 179 15.98 -2.88 4.87
C ARG A 179 14.67 -2.82 4.09
N GLN A 180 14.65 -2.14 2.95
CA GLN A 180 13.48 -2.06 2.07
C GLN A 180 13.07 -3.45 1.57
N ARG A 181 14.04 -4.28 1.14
CA ARG A 181 13.78 -5.66 0.73
C ARG A 181 13.14 -6.48 1.85
N LEU A 182 13.72 -6.48 3.04
CA LEU A 182 13.19 -7.21 4.20
C LEU A 182 11.77 -6.74 4.57
N THR A 183 11.53 -5.43 4.51
CA THR A 183 10.22 -4.84 4.76
C THR A 183 9.19 -5.32 3.75
N LEU A 184 9.54 -5.29 2.45
CA LEU A 184 8.67 -5.77 1.38
C LEU A 184 8.36 -7.28 1.50
N GLU A 185 9.36 -8.10 1.84
CA GLU A 185 9.17 -9.53 2.09
C GLU A 185 8.21 -9.79 3.26
N HIS A 186 8.36 -9.02 4.35
CA HIS A 186 7.48 -9.08 5.50
C HIS A 186 6.04 -8.69 5.14
N MET A 187 5.86 -7.56 4.44
CA MET A 187 4.55 -7.11 3.95
C MET A 187 3.90 -8.12 3.02
N ASN A 188 4.67 -8.68 2.08
CA ASN A 188 4.18 -9.73 1.20
C ASN A 188 3.73 -10.99 1.96
N ARG A 189 4.42 -11.33 3.06
CA ARG A 189 4.02 -12.44 3.93
C ARG A 189 2.71 -12.15 4.65
N ILE A 190 2.53 -10.94 5.18
CA ILE A 190 1.27 -10.49 5.79
C ILE A 190 0.13 -10.56 4.76
N LEU A 191 0.35 -9.98 3.58
CA LEU A 191 -0.62 -9.93 2.50
C LEU A 191 -1.04 -11.34 2.06
N LYS A 192 -0.09 -12.27 1.91
CA LYS A 192 -0.38 -13.68 1.60
C LYS A 192 -1.24 -14.34 2.68
N LYS A 193 -0.92 -14.15 3.96
CA LYS A 193 -1.72 -14.67 5.07
C LYS A 193 -3.14 -14.09 5.06
N SER A 194 -3.27 -12.78 4.83
CA SER A 194 -4.58 -12.12 4.78
C SER A 194 -5.42 -12.61 3.61
N ASN A 195 -4.85 -12.71 2.41
CA ASN A 195 -5.52 -13.27 1.23
C ASN A 195 -5.97 -14.72 1.47
N GLN A 196 -5.15 -15.52 2.15
CA GLN A 196 -5.53 -16.89 2.49
C GLN A 196 -6.73 -16.93 3.44
N LYS A 197 -6.75 -16.08 4.48
CA LYS A 197 -7.90 -15.96 5.40
C LYS A 197 -9.18 -15.55 4.67
N ILE A 198 -9.10 -14.57 3.76
CA ILE A 198 -10.25 -14.14 2.94
C ILE A 198 -10.77 -15.30 2.09
N LEU A 199 -9.88 -16.06 1.45
CA LEU A 199 -10.27 -17.20 0.63
C LEU A 199 -10.94 -18.31 1.46
N GLU A 200 -10.45 -18.55 2.68
CA GLU A 200 -11.08 -19.49 3.63
C GLU A 200 -12.47 -19.01 4.09
N GLN A 201 -12.61 -17.71 4.40
CA GLN A 201 -13.91 -17.10 4.74
C GLN A 201 -14.89 -17.20 3.57
N GLN A 202 -14.48 -16.84 2.36
CA GLN A 202 -15.33 -16.97 1.16
C GLN A 202 -15.79 -18.41 0.94
N LYS A 203 -14.91 -19.40 1.10
CA LYS A 203 -15.29 -20.82 1.01
C LYS A 203 -16.34 -21.19 2.06
N SER A 204 -16.19 -20.71 3.30
CA SER A 204 -17.14 -21.00 4.37
C SER A 204 -18.53 -20.40 4.09
N VAL A 205 -18.59 -19.15 3.61
CA VAL A 205 -19.85 -18.46 3.27
C VAL A 205 -20.54 -19.14 2.09
N ILE A 206 -19.78 -19.53 1.06
CA ILE A 206 -20.32 -20.27 -0.09
C ILE A 206 -20.91 -21.60 0.36
N GLU A 207 -20.23 -22.33 1.25
CA GLU A 207 -20.71 -23.62 1.74
C GLU A 207 -21.96 -23.46 2.63
N GLU A 208 -22.03 -22.41 3.44
CA GLU A 208 -23.20 -22.09 4.27
C GLU A 208 -24.42 -21.73 3.41
N GLU A 209 -24.26 -20.83 2.43
CA GLU A 209 -25.34 -20.49 1.48
C GLU A 209 -25.75 -21.69 0.63
N ARG A 210 -24.79 -22.55 0.22
CA ARG A 210 -25.08 -23.82 -0.45
C ARG A 210 -25.95 -24.72 0.41
N LEU A 211 -25.61 -24.90 1.69
CA LEU A 211 -26.35 -25.75 2.61
C LEU A 211 -27.77 -25.22 2.84
N LYS A 212 -27.93 -23.90 2.95
CA LYS A 212 -29.22 -23.22 3.11
C LYS A 212 -30.13 -23.40 1.89
N VAL A 213 -29.60 -23.23 0.68
CA VAL A 213 -30.32 -23.50 -0.58
C VAL A 213 -30.72 -24.98 -0.64
N LEU A 214 -29.81 -25.89 -0.31
CA LEU A 214 -30.07 -27.33 -0.35
C LEU A 214 -31.16 -27.74 0.65
N LEU A 215 -31.17 -27.16 1.85
CA LEU A 215 -32.23 -27.35 2.85
C LEU A 215 -33.58 -26.79 2.39
N GLN A 216 -33.59 -25.61 1.76
CA GLN A 216 -34.81 -25.00 1.25
C GLN A 216 -35.41 -25.82 0.09
N MET A 217 -34.57 -26.31 -0.83
CA MET A 217 -34.98 -27.19 -1.92
C MET A 217 -35.44 -28.55 -1.42
N ALA A 218 -34.78 -29.14 -0.42
CA ALA A 218 -35.24 -30.37 0.23
C ALA A 218 -36.62 -30.21 0.88
N GLY A 219 -36.87 -29.06 1.54
CA GLY A 219 -38.18 -28.74 2.10
C GLY A 219 -39.27 -28.59 1.04
N ALA A 220 -38.98 -27.89 -0.06
CA ALA A 220 -39.91 -27.69 -1.17
C ALA A 220 -40.23 -29.01 -1.91
N THR A 221 -39.20 -29.79 -2.26
CA THR A 221 -39.37 -31.11 -2.91
C THR A 221 -40.12 -32.10 -2.02
N ALA A 222 -39.90 -32.08 -0.70
CA ALA A 222 -40.67 -32.91 0.22
C ALA A 222 -42.15 -32.51 0.28
N HIS A 223 -42.49 -31.23 0.09
CA HIS A 223 -43.87 -30.77 -0.02
C HIS A 223 -44.50 -31.16 -1.37
N GLU A 224 -43.77 -30.95 -2.46
CA GLU A 224 -44.22 -31.27 -3.82
C GLU A 224 -44.38 -32.77 -4.07
N LEU A 225 -43.57 -33.64 -3.43
CA LEU A 225 -43.77 -35.10 -3.46
C LEU A 225 -44.95 -35.56 -2.61
N ARG A 226 -45.24 -34.86 -1.50
CA ARG A 226 -46.33 -35.24 -0.58
C ARG A 226 -47.70 -35.12 -1.23
N GLN A 227 -47.90 -34.12 -2.08
CA GLN A 227 -49.17 -33.88 -2.78
C GLN A 227 -49.60 -35.04 -3.70
N PRO A 228 -48.79 -35.47 -4.69
CA PRO A 228 -49.14 -36.60 -5.55
C PRO A 228 -49.15 -37.93 -4.79
N LEU A 229 -48.29 -38.13 -3.78
CA LEU A 229 -48.34 -39.33 -2.94
C LEU A 229 -49.65 -39.43 -2.13
N THR A 230 -50.15 -38.31 -1.61
CA THR A 230 -51.44 -38.28 -0.91
C THR A 230 -52.58 -38.55 -1.87
N ALA A 231 -52.52 -38.00 -3.09
CA ALA A 231 -53.50 -38.27 -4.14
C ALA A 231 -53.49 -39.74 -4.59
N LEU A 232 -52.31 -40.35 -4.75
CA LEU A 232 -52.15 -41.77 -5.06
C LEU A 232 -52.80 -42.65 -3.98
N LEU A 233 -52.47 -42.41 -2.71
CA LEU A 233 -53.02 -43.19 -1.60
C LEU A 233 -54.54 -43.06 -1.50
N GLY A 234 -55.08 -41.83 -1.64
CA GLY A 234 -56.52 -41.58 -1.62
C GLY A 234 -57.25 -42.26 -2.78
N ASN A 235 -56.70 -42.20 -3.99
CA ASN A 235 -57.28 -42.85 -5.17
C ASN A 235 -57.21 -44.39 -5.08
N ILE A 236 -56.13 -44.95 -4.53
CA ILE A 236 -56.04 -46.40 -4.26
C ILE A 236 -57.13 -46.83 -3.27
N GLU A 237 -57.42 -46.02 -2.26
CA GLU A 237 -58.49 -46.30 -1.28
C GLU A 237 -59.88 -46.21 -1.92
N LEU A 238 -60.11 -45.22 -2.80
CA LEU A 238 -61.34 -45.11 -3.58
C LEU A 238 -61.53 -46.28 -4.56
N LEU A 239 -60.46 -46.77 -5.20
CA LEU A 239 -60.51 -47.96 -6.06
C LEU A 239 -60.96 -49.21 -5.30
N ARG A 240 -60.53 -49.35 -4.04
CA ARG A 240 -60.99 -50.44 -3.16
C ARG A 240 -62.47 -50.30 -2.79
N MET A 241 -62.96 -49.08 -2.60
CA MET A 241 -64.37 -48.82 -2.28
C MET A 241 -65.31 -49.00 -3.50
N PHE A 242 -64.86 -48.67 -4.71
CA PHE A 242 -65.65 -48.79 -5.94
C PHE A 242 -65.33 -50.06 -6.74
N SER A 243 -65.05 -51.16 -6.06
CA SER A 243 -64.60 -52.44 -6.65
C SER A 243 -65.55 -53.06 -7.69
N HIS A 244 -66.78 -52.57 -7.82
CA HIS A 244 -67.85 -53.14 -8.65
C HIS A 244 -68.45 -52.13 -9.64
N ALA A 245 -67.78 -51.01 -9.90
CA ALA A 245 -68.22 -49.97 -10.83
C ALA A 245 -67.12 -49.67 -11.88
N PRO A 246 -67.04 -50.43 -12.98
CA PRO A 246 -65.93 -50.38 -13.94
C PRO A 246 -65.64 -48.98 -14.48
N GLU A 247 -66.69 -48.23 -14.84
CA GLU A 247 -66.56 -46.86 -15.38
C GLU A 247 -65.93 -45.86 -14.38
N LYS A 248 -66.09 -46.09 -13.07
CA LYS A 248 -65.45 -45.26 -12.04
C LYS A 248 -64.02 -45.70 -11.76
N GLN A 249 -63.72 -46.99 -11.92
CA GLN A 249 -62.37 -47.54 -11.73
C GLN A 249 -61.41 -47.04 -12.80
N ASP A 250 -61.83 -46.98 -14.07
CA ASP A 250 -60.98 -46.47 -15.16
C ASP A 250 -60.57 -45.01 -14.93
N LYS A 251 -61.51 -44.19 -14.45
CA LYS A 251 -61.21 -42.78 -14.11
C LYS A 251 -60.25 -42.65 -12.94
N ILE A 252 -60.37 -43.50 -11.91
CA ILE A 252 -59.48 -43.47 -10.74
C ILE A 252 -58.09 -44.01 -11.11
N LEU A 253 -58.01 -45.06 -11.96
CA LEU A 253 -56.76 -45.60 -12.49
C LEU A 253 -55.99 -44.53 -13.29
N SER A 254 -56.67 -43.79 -14.16
CA SER A 254 -56.04 -42.68 -14.91
C SER A 254 -55.49 -41.58 -13.99
N GLN A 255 -56.18 -41.27 -12.88
CA GLN A 255 -55.68 -40.30 -11.89
C GLN A 255 -54.50 -40.82 -11.06
N ILE A 256 -54.38 -42.14 -10.90
CA ILE A 256 -53.21 -42.77 -10.27
C ILE A 256 -52.02 -42.74 -11.21
N GLU A 257 -52.23 -43.06 -12.50
CA GLU A 257 -51.18 -42.96 -13.52
C GLU A 257 -50.64 -41.53 -13.60
N GLU A 258 -51.52 -40.52 -13.67
CA GLU A 258 -51.12 -39.11 -13.72
C GLU A 258 -50.34 -38.66 -12.47
N ALA A 259 -50.74 -39.12 -11.28
CA ALA A 259 -50.02 -38.83 -10.06
C ALA A 259 -48.67 -39.58 -9.97
N GLY A 260 -48.58 -40.78 -10.57
CA GLY A 260 -47.33 -41.53 -10.70
C GLY A 260 -46.35 -40.89 -11.68
N GLU A 261 -46.82 -40.39 -12.81
CA GLU A 261 -46.02 -39.64 -13.80
C GLU A 261 -45.43 -38.36 -13.17
N ARG A 262 -46.24 -37.58 -12.44
CA ARG A 262 -45.73 -36.39 -11.72
C ARG A 262 -44.65 -36.73 -10.70
N VAL A 263 -44.76 -37.86 -9.99
CA VAL A 263 -43.70 -38.30 -9.07
C VAL A 263 -42.43 -38.65 -9.83
N ALA A 264 -42.53 -39.31 -10.99
CA ALA A 264 -41.38 -39.65 -11.83
C ALA A 264 -40.67 -38.39 -12.35
N GLU A 265 -41.42 -37.39 -12.82
CA GLU A 265 -40.89 -36.10 -13.29
C GLU A 265 -40.13 -35.35 -12.18
N ILE A 266 -40.69 -35.29 -10.97
CA ILE A 266 -40.04 -34.64 -9.81
C ILE A 266 -38.74 -35.37 -9.44
N VAL A 267 -38.73 -36.70 -9.48
CA VAL A 267 -37.52 -37.50 -9.19
C VAL A 267 -36.44 -37.29 -10.24
N GLU A 268 -36.79 -37.16 -11.52
CA GLU A 268 -35.85 -36.89 -12.62
C GLU A 268 -35.22 -35.49 -12.51
N MET A 269 -36.00 -34.49 -12.08
CA MET A 269 -35.52 -33.14 -11.77
C MET A 269 -34.50 -33.12 -10.61
N ILE A 270 -34.73 -33.94 -9.58
CA ILE A 270 -33.79 -34.06 -8.44
C ILE A 270 -32.46 -34.69 -8.88
N GLN A 271 -32.47 -35.63 -9.84
CA GLN A 271 -31.27 -36.31 -10.30
C GLN A 271 -30.38 -35.45 -11.21
N THR A 272 -30.95 -34.51 -11.97
CA THR A 272 -30.20 -33.62 -12.88
C THR A 272 -29.38 -32.57 -12.14
N ILE A 273 -29.82 -32.12 -10.96
CA ILE A 273 -29.10 -31.15 -10.09
C ILE A 273 -27.74 -31.69 -9.61
N ARG A 274 -27.54 -33.02 -9.57
CA ARG A 274 -26.28 -33.64 -9.13
C ARG A 274 -25.15 -33.65 -10.17
N ARG A 275 -25.40 -33.27 -11.44
CA ARG A 275 -24.45 -33.51 -12.56
C ARG A 275 -23.64 -32.31 -13.06
N ASP A 276 -23.90 -31.08 -12.59
CA ASP A 276 -23.20 -29.87 -13.08
C ASP A 276 -21.95 -29.46 -12.25
N GLU A 277 -21.39 -30.39 -11.47
CA GLU A 277 -20.11 -30.19 -10.79
C GLU A 277 -18.94 -30.42 -11.77
N THR A 278 -18.36 -29.35 -12.34
CA THR A 278 -16.89 -29.13 -12.51
C THR A 278 -16.55 -28.08 -13.57
N LYS A 279 -16.47 -26.79 -13.20
CA LYS A 279 -15.53 -25.83 -13.80
C LYS A 279 -14.99 -24.90 -12.72
N ALA A 280 -13.87 -25.32 -12.12
CA ALA A 280 -13.10 -24.50 -11.21
C ALA A 280 -12.41 -23.37 -12.00
N TYR A 281 -12.61 -22.14 -11.55
CA TYR A 281 -11.89 -20.96 -12.01
C TYR A 281 -10.40 -21.11 -11.67
N ALA A 282 -9.57 -21.33 -12.69
CA ALA A 282 -8.13 -21.23 -12.59
C ALA A 282 -7.76 -19.75 -12.43
N GLY A 283 -7.04 -19.44 -11.35
CA GLY A 283 -6.60 -18.09 -11.02
C GLY A 283 -5.70 -17.50 -12.09
N ASN A 284 -6.03 -16.28 -12.50
CA ASN A 284 -5.14 -15.41 -13.26
C ASN A 284 -4.01 -14.96 -12.32
N ILE A 285 -2.87 -15.64 -12.38
CA ILE A 285 -1.58 -15.06 -12.03
C ILE A 285 -1.18 -14.20 -13.22
N ALA A 286 -1.22 -12.88 -13.06
CA ALA A 286 -0.64 -11.96 -14.03
C ALA A 286 0.85 -12.28 -14.16
N ILE A 287 1.22 -12.87 -15.29
CA ILE A 287 2.60 -13.02 -15.72
C ILE A 287 3.16 -11.62 -15.92
N ILE A 288 4.24 -11.32 -15.21
CA ILE A 288 5.02 -10.09 -15.28
C ILE A 288 5.44 -9.88 -16.74
N ASN A 289 5.05 -8.74 -17.31
CA ASN A 289 5.43 -8.33 -18.66
C ASN A 289 6.90 -7.84 -18.61
N LEU A 290 7.83 -8.64 -19.13
CA LEU A 290 9.27 -8.35 -19.18
C LEU A 290 9.70 -7.50 -20.41
N ASP A 291 8.74 -6.83 -21.05
CA ASP A 291 8.90 -6.16 -22.35
C ASP A 291 8.91 -4.62 -22.30
N GLN A 292 9.01 -3.98 -21.12
CA GLN A 292 8.97 -2.50 -21.05
C GLN A 292 10.34 -1.84 -21.38
N GLU A 293 10.28 -0.82 -22.24
CA GLU A 293 11.36 0.12 -22.58
C GLU A 293 11.60 1.06 -21.39
N THR A 294 12.86 1.21 -20.93
CA THR A 294 13.22 2.04 -19.77
C THR A 294 13.59 3.44 -20.22
N LYS A 295 12.92 4.47 -19.69
CA LYS A 295 13.16 5.88 -20.00
C LYS A 295 14.18 6.47 -19.02
N VAL A 296 15.27 7.01 -19.53
CA VAL A 296 16.29 7.69 -18.74
C VAL A 296 16.36 9.15 -19.17
N LEU A 297 16.06 10.07 -18.27
CA LEU A 297 16.26 11.50 -18.50
C LEU A 297 17.73 11.85 -18.24
N TYR A 298 18.45 12.36 -19.23
CA TYR A 298 19.80 12.89 -19.05
C TYR A 298 19.78 14.41 -19.18
N VAL A 299 20.03 15.09 -18.06
CA VAL A 299 20.13 16.54 -17.97
C VAL A 299 21.59 16.95 -18.11
N GLU A 300 21.96 17.43 -19.30
CA GLU A 300 23.34 17.77 -19.69
C GLU A 300 23.32 18.84 -20.78
N ASP A 301 23.96 19.98 -20.48
CA ASP A 301 24.05 21.13 -21.37
C ASP A 301 25.07 20.91 -22.50
N ARG A 302 26.13 20.14 -22.27
CA ARG A 302 27.21 19.97 -23.26
C ARG A 302 26.98 18.80 -24.20
N ASP A 303 26.91 19.08 -25.49
CA ASP A 303 26.78 18.06 -26.55
C ASP A 303 27.88 16.99 -26.53
N THR A 304 29.11 17.38 -26.18
CA THR A 304 30.26 16.47 -26.16
C THR A 304 30.14 15.41 -25.07
N ASP A 305 29.69 15.81 -23.88
CA ASP A 305 29.46 14.90 -22.76
C ASP A 305 28.22 14.05 -23.00
N TYR A 306 27.14 14.67 -23.51
CA TYR A 306 25.94 13.95 -23.93
C TYR A 306 26.27 12.80 -24.88
N ASN A 307 27.01 13.09 -25.95
CA ASN A 307 27.38 12.07 -26.94
C ASN A 307 28.30 10.99 -26.36
N SER A 308 29.22 11.35 -25.47
CA SER A 308 30.16 10.40 -24.85
C SER A 308 29.46 9.39 -23.92
N ILE A 309 28.54 9.88 -23.09
CA ILE A 309 27.77 9.04 -22.16
C ILE A 309 26.72 8.22 -22.91
N THR A 310 25.98 8.82 -23.86
CA THR A 310 25.00 8.09 -24.67
C THR A 310 25.65 7.00 -25.54
N GLN A 311 26.83 7.25 -26.10
CA GLN A 311 27.61 6.22 -26.79
C GLN A 311 27.99 5.08 -25.85
N SER A 312 28.33 5.37 -24.60
CA SER A 312 28.65 4.34 -23.60
C SER A 312 27.42 3.53 -23.15
N LEU A 313 26.22 4.10 -23.26
CA LEU A 313 24.94 3.46 -22.94
C LEU A 313 24.27 2.76 -24.14
N SER A 314 24.68 3.08 -25.36
CA SER A 314 24.11 2.56 -26.61
C SER A 314 24.28 1.05 -26.81
N SER A 315 25.13 0.41 -25.99
CA SER A 315 25.25 -1.05 -25.87
C SER A 315 23.98 -1.72 -25.31
N ASN A 316 23.06 -0.97 -24.70
CA ASN A 316 21.80 -1.50 -24.16
C ASN A 316 20.59 -1.02 -24.98
N PRO A 317 20.05 -1.84 -25.91
CA PRO A 317 19.01 -1.44 -26.86
C PRO A 317 17.63 -1.17 -26.22
N ARG A 318 17.48 -1.35 -24.89
CA ARG A 318 16.24 -1.15 -24.15
C ARG A 318 16.17 0.19 -23.40
N LEU A 319 17.25 0.96 -23.40
CA LEU A 319 17.31 2.28 -22.76
C LEU A 319 16.92 3.37 -23.77
N LYS A 320 15.85 4.09 -23.46
CA LYS A 320 15.44 5.30 -24.19
C LYS A 320 15.93 6.52 -23.44
N ILE A 321 16.92 7.22 -24.02
CA ILE A 321 17.49 8.43 -23.42
C ILE A 321 16.68 9.64 -23.85
N LEU A 322 16.09 10.35 -22.89
CA LEU A 322 15.47 11.66 -23.04
C LEU A 322 16.51 12.72 -22.67
N ARG A 323 16.66 13.78 -23.45
CA ARG A 323 17.66 14.83 -23.18
C ARG A 323 17.00 16.10 -22.66
N ALA A 324 17.60 16.69 -21.64
CA ALA A 324 17.36 18.05 -21.18
C ALA A 324 18.68 18.83 -21.11
N TYR A 325 18.62 20.15 -21.21
CA TYR A 325 19.77 21.06 -21.23
C TYR A 325 19.93 21.87 -19.93
N GLY A 326 18.94 21.82 -19.04
CA GLY A 326 18.88 22.63 -17.83
C GLY A 326 17.85 22.12 -16.83
N VAL A 327 17.65 22.91 -15.77
CA VAL A 327 16.71 22.62 -14.70
C VAL A 327 15.28 22.75 -15.19
N GLY A 328 14.95 23.86 -15.86
CA GLY A 328 13.58 24.15 -16.27
C GLY A 328 13.01 23.14 -17.28
N ASP A 329 13.75 22.87 -18.36
CA ASP A 329 13.33 21.89 -19.37
C ASP A 329 13.44 20.44 -18.86
N GLY A 330 14.40 20.17 -17.96
CA GLY A 330 14.50 18.89 -17.26
C GLY A 330 13.25 18.58 -16.43
N MET A 331 12.73 19.55 -15.68
CA MET A 331 11.52 19.39 -14.88
C MET A 331 10.25 19.23 -15.72
N GLU A 332 10.13 19.96 -16.84
CA GLU A 332 9.03 19.77 -17.79
C GLU A 332 9.00 18.35 -18.36
N ILE A 333 10.17 17.82 -18.76
CA ILE A 333 10.27 16.45 -19.30
C ILE A 333 10.00 15.41 -18.21
N LEU A 334 10.50 15.62 -17.00
CA LEU A 334 10.27 14.76 -15.85
C LEU A 334 8.76 14.56 -15.61
N GLN A 335 8.00 15.66 -15.52
CA GLN A 335 6.56 15.62 -15.27
C GLN A 335 5.75 15.09 -16.46
N ALA A 336 6.16 15.42 -17.69
CA ALA A 336 5.39 15.06 -18.89
C ALA A 336 5.63 13.60 -19.34
N GLN A 337 6.83 13.08 -19.13
CA GLN A 337 7.25 11.78 -19.70
C GLN A 337 7.43 10.68 -18.65
N ASP A 338 7.44 11.04 -17.36
CA ASP A 338 7.61 10.11 -16.21
C ASP A 338 8.79 9.14 -16.43
N PRO A 339 10.04 9.65 -16.47
CA PRO A 339 11.21 8.83 -16.68
C PRO A 339 11.51 7.93 -15.47
N ASP A 340 12.03 6.72 -15.73
CA ASP A 340 12.37 5.73 -14.70
C ASP A 340 13.65 6.09 -13.91
N LEU A 341 14.49 6.96 -14.46
CA LEU A 341 15.78 7.40 -13.90
C LEU A 341 16.17 8.77 -14.44
N VAL A 342 16.84 9.57 -13.62
CA VAL A 342 17.51 10.81 -14.03
C VAL A 342 19.03 10.64 -13.92
N LEU A 343 19.75 10.93 -15.01
CA LEU A 343 21.18 11.22 -15.02
C LEU A 343 21.33 12.74 -15.02
N LEU A 344 22.14 13.27 -14.11
CA LEU A 344 22.20 14.71 -13.86
C LEU A 344 23.64 15.20 -13.87
N ASP A 345 23.98 16.13 -14.76
CA ASP A 345 25.20 16.91 -14.61
C ASP A 345 25.07 17.92 -13.47
N PHE A 346 26.19 18.23 -12.82
CA PHE A 346 26.17 19.19 -11.72
C PHE A 346 26.06 20.64 -12.20
N TYR A 347 26.77 21.00 -13.28
CA TYR A 347 26.71 22.33 -13.86
C TYR A 347 25.73 22.32 -15.02
N LEU A 348 24.70 23.15 -14.95
CA LEU A 348 23.67 23.25 -15.98
C LEU A 348 23.60 24.69 -16.51
N ASN A 349 22.95 24.90 -17.66
CA ASN A 349 22.86 26.21 -18.31
C ASN A 349 22.13 27.28 -17.49
N ASP A 350 21.14 26.87 -16.71
CA ASP A 350 20.19 27.74 -15.99
C ASP A 350 20.20 27.50 -14.46
N GLY A 351 21.11 26.69 -13.95
CA GLY A 351 21.21 26.37 -12.53
C GLY A 351 22.28 25.32 -12.21
N THR A 352 22.14 24.69 -11.05
CA THR A 352 22.98 23.55 -10.63
C THR A 352 22.15 22.29 -10.44
N GLY A 353 22.80 21.13 -10.39
CA GLY A 353 22.14 19.88 -10.05
C GLY A 353 21.48 19.90 -8.66
N LEU A 354 21.97 20.71 -7.71
CA LEU A 354 21.31 20.90 -6.42
C LEU A 354 19.96 21.60 -6.56
N ASP A 355 19.89 22.60 -7.45
CA ASP A 355 18.64 23.31 -7.73
C ASP A 355 17.61 22.35 -8.35
N PHE A 356 18.05 21.48 -9.25
CA PHE A 356 17.21 20.42 -9.84
C PHE A 356 16.64 19.47 -8.79
N LEU A 357 17.50 18.96 -7.88
CA LEU A 357 17.05 18.08 -6.78
C LEU A 357 16.04 18.77 -5.87
N ALA A 358 16.27 20.04 -5.54
CA ALA A 358 15.36 20.81 -4.69
C ALA A 358 14.01 21.08 -5.37
N GLU A 359 13.97 21.23 -6.70
CA GLU A 359 12.72 21.35 -7.46
C GLU A 359 11.98 20.02 -7.59
N MET A 360 12.69 18.91 -7.80
CA MET A 360 12.11 17.56 -7.75
C MET A 360 11.44 17.28 -6.40
N GLU A 361 12.13 17.58 -5.30
CA GLU A 361 11.60 17.38 -3.93
C GLU A 361 10.33 18.21 -3.70
N LYS A 362 10.30 19.47 -4.15
CA LYS A 362 9.10 20.33 -4.05
C LYS A 362 7.94 19.84 -4.90
N ALA A 363 8.21 19.28 -6.07
CA ALA A 363 7.21 18.71 -6.96
C ALA A 363 6.67 17.37 -6.46
N GLY A 364 7.36 16.73 -5.51
CA GLY A 364 7.02 15.39 -5.03
C GLY A 364 7.40 14.28 -6.01
N GLU A 365 8.42 14.52 -6.84
CA GLU A 365 8.91 13.56 -7.82
C GLU A 365 9.93 12.61 -7.17
N ASP A 366 9.72 11.32 -7.31
CA ASP A 366 10.49 10.26 -6.62
C ASP A 366 11.47 9.51 -7.53
N ALA A 367 11.65 9.96 -8.77
CA ALA A 367 12.55 9.32 -9.73
C ALA A 367 13.99 9.30 -9.19
N PRO A 368 14.71 8.16 -9.26
CA PRO A 368 16.09 8.08 -8.78
C PRO A 368 17.01 9.00 -9.59
N VAL A 369 17.95 9.68 -8.93
CA VAL A 369 18.89 10.61 -9.59
C VAL A 369 20.34 10.15 -9.43
N VAL A 370 21.02 9.89 -10.54
CA VAL A 370 22.47 9.59 -10.57
C VAL A 370 23.22 10.80 -11.09
N VAL A 371 24.17 11.29 -10.32
CA VAL A 371 24.94 12.48 -10.66
C VAL A 371 26.19 12.10 -11.44
N ILE A 372 26.45 12.81 -12.54
CA ILE A 372 27.65 12.62 -13.36
C ILE A 372 28.45 13.93 -13.35
N SER A 373 29.62 13.97 -12.70
CA SER A 373 30.41 15.23 -12.57
C SER A 373 31.87 15.12 -13.00
N GLY A 374 32.50 16.27 -13.27
CA GLY A 374 33.88 16.41 -13.70
C GLY A 374 34.94 16.07 -12.65
N GLN A 375 36.21 16.20 -13.03
CA GLN A 375 37.34 15.91 -12.14
C GLN A 375 37.59 17.10 -11.20
N GLY A 376 37.47 16.90 -9.88
CA GLY A 376 37.65 17.95 -8.85
C GLY A 376 36.43 18.21 -7.97
N ASP A 377 35.28 17.64 -8.34
CA ASP A 377 33.98 17.89 -7.70
C ASP A 377 33.60 16.85 -6.62
N GLU A 378 34.57 16.17 -5.97
CA GLU A 378 34.26 15.14 -4.95
C GLU A 378 33.50 15.71 -3.73
N MET A 379 33.81 16.95 -3.33
CA MET A 379 33.08 17.65 -2.27
C MET A 379 31.65 18.00 -2.68
N VAL A 380 31.44 18.29 -3.96
CA VAL A 380 30.13 18.58 -4.55
C VAL A 380 29.30 17.30 -4.68
N ALA A 381 29.93 16.19 -5.08
CA ALA A 381 29.30 14.87 -5.10
C ALA A 381 28.78 14.47 -3.71
N ALA A 382 29.56 14.71 -2.66
CA ALA A 382 29.12 14.45 -1.29
C ALA A 382 27.88 15.28 -0.90
N GLN A 383 27.80 16.55 -1.32
CA GLN A 383 26.62 17.40 -1.09
C GLN A 383 25.39 16.90 -1.85
N MET A 384 25.57 16.46 -3.10
CA MET A 384 24.47 15.92 -3.90
C MET A 384 23.90 14.63 -3.32
N ILE A 385 24.75 13.71 -2.85
CA ILE A 385 24.31 12.50 -2.13
C ILE A 385 23.54 12.87 -0.86
N GLN A 386 24.00 13.89 -0.12
CA GLN A 386 23.26 14.39 1.05
C GLN A 386 21.92 15.04 0.68
N ALA A 387 21.85 15.68 -0.49
CA ALA A 387 20.63 16.30 -1.03
C ALA A 387 19.66 15.28 -1.68
N GLY A 388 19.95 13.99 -1.62
CA GLY A 388 19.04 12.94 -2.06
C GLY A 388 19.40 12.26 -3.38
N ALA A 389 20.52 12.64 -4.02
CA ALA A 389 21.04 11.88 -5.15
C ALA A 389 21.34 10.44 -4.75
N PHE A 390 21.01 9.51 -5.64
CA PHE A 390 21.15 8.09 -5.43
C PHE A 390 22.61 7.63 -5.43
N ASP A 391 23.35 8.03 -6.48
CA ASP A 391 24.76 7.69 -6.61
C ASP A 391 25.47 8.76 -7.46
N TYR A 392 26.80 8.68 -7.46
CA TYR A 392 27.68 9.60 -8.14
C TYR A 392 28.68 8.87 -9.02
N ILE A 393 28.88 9.38 -10.24
CA ILE A 393 29.85 8.90 -11.21
C ILE A 393 30.73 10.08 -11.65
N SER A 394 32.05 9.91 -11.59
CA SER A 394 32.96 10.87 -12.23
C SER A 394 32.97 10.67 -13.74
N LYS A 395 32.81 11.73 -14.55
CA LYS A 395 32.93 11.75 -16.01
C LYS A 395 34.23 11.10 -16.51
N SER A 396 35.33 11.29 -15.76
CA SER A 396 36.63 10.66 -16.07
C SER A 396 36.68 9.14 -15.87
N ARG A 397 35.67 8.58 -15.19
CA ARG A 397 35.53 7.17 -14.81
C ARG A 397 34.19 6.57 -15.26
N ALA A 398 33.40 7.30 -16.05
CA ALA A 398 32.09 6.91 -16.54
C ALA A 398 32.21 5.99 -17.77
N ASP A 399 32.78 4.80 -17.58
CA ASP A 399 32.77 3.78 -18.63
C ASP A 399 31.42 3.03 -18.70
N ALA A 400 31.20 2.31 -19.80
CA ALA A 400 29.95 1.61 -20.05
C ALA A 400 29.56 0.65 -18.91
N ALA A 401 30.53 -0.02 -18.30
CA ALA A 401 30.32 -0.96 -17.20
C ALA A 401 29.85 -0.24 -15.93
N THR A 402 30.55 0.83 -15.53
CA THR A 402 30.22 1.61 -14.33
C THR A 402 28.85 2.28 -14.45
N LEU A 403 28.55 2.86 -15.61
CA LEU A 403 27.25 3.46 -15.90
C LEU A 403 26.12 2.42 -15.85
N SER A 404 26.28 1.29 -16.56
CA SER A 404 25.25 0.25 -16.62
C SER A 404 24.89 -0.29 -15.24
N ARG A 405 25.89 -0.52 -14.39
CA ARG A 405 25.67 -0.99 -13.01
C ARG A 405 24.98 0.04 -12.14
N THR A 406 25.43 1.29 -12.19
CA THR A 406 24.86 2.36 -11.35
C THR A 406 23.39 2.59 -11.72
N ILE A 407 23.08 2.58 -13.02
CA ILE A 407 21.71 2.62 -13.56
C ILE A 407 20.91 1.42 -13.06
N ALA A 408 21.44 0.20 -13.17
CA ALA A 408 20.74 -1.00 -12.70
C ALA A 408 20.41 -0.95 -11.20
N THR A 409 21.35 -0.49 -10.38
CA THR A 409 21.16 -0.36 -8.92
C THR A 409 20.12 0.72 -8.59
N ALA A 410 20.15 1.85 -9.31
CA ALA A 410 19.20 2.95 -9.14
C ALA A 410 17.77 2.53 -9.50
N LEU A 411 17.61 1.82 -10.62
CA LEU A 411 16.31 1.30 -11.08
C LEU A 411 15.76 0.25 -10.12
N GLU A 412 16.60 -0.65 -9.60
CA GLU A 412 16.18 -1.65 -8.62
C GLU A 412 15.67 -1.00 -7.32
N LYS A 413 16.35 0.07 -6.84
CA LYS A 413 15.87 0.84 -5.69
C LYS A 413 14.50 1.47 -5.94
N ALA A 414 14.34 2.14 -7.07
CA ALA A 414 13.07 2.77 -7.42
C ALA A 414 11.93 1.76 -7.53
N ARG A 415 12.21 0.60 -8.12
CA ARG A 415 11.26 -0.52 -8.18
C ARG A 415 10.86 -1.01 -6.79
N LEU A 416 11.83 -1.30 -5.91
CA LEU A 416 11.56 -1.77 -4.55
C LEU A 416 10.76 -0.75 -3.74
N ARG A 417 11.07 0.55 -3.86
CA ARG A 417 10.28 1.62 -3.23
C ARG A 417 8.84 1.65 -3.72
N LYS A 418 8.63 1.58 -5.03
CA LYS A 418 7.30 1.53 -5.65
C LYS A 418 6.51 0.30 -5.21
N GLU A 419 7.13 -0.89 -5.22
CA GLU A 419 6.50 -2.13 -4.77
C GLU A 419 6.15 -2.09 -3.27
N THR A 420 7.04 -1.55 -2.43
CA THR A 420 6.79 -1.37 -1.00
C THR A 420 5.61 -0.44 -0.75
N ARG A 421 5.55 0.70 -1.44
CA ARG A 421 4.44 1.64 -1.34
C ARG A 421 3.10 1.00 -1.75
N LEU A 422 3.07 0.29 -2.88
CA LEU A 422 1.88 -0.42 -3.34
C LEU A 422 1.45 -1.54 -2.36
N ALA A 423 2.41 -2.24 -1.77
CA ALA A 423 2.13 -3.26 -0.75
C ALA A 423 1.56 -2.63 0.52
N GLN A 424 2.10 -1.50 0.97
CA GLN A 424 1.57 -0.71 2.09
C GLN A 424 0.15 -0.22 1.81
N GLU A 425 -0.08 0.43 0.66
CA GLU A 425 -1.39 0.90 0.23
C GLU A 425 -2.41 -0.25 0.24
N LYS A 426 -2.03 -1.43 -0.26
CA LYS A 426 -2.90 -2.60 -0.29
C LYS A 426 -3.20 -3.18 1.09
N ILE A 427 -2.21 -3.21 2.00
CA ILE A 427 -2.41 -3.63 3.39
C ILE A 427 -3.35 -2.65 4.10
N VAL A 428 -3.15 -1.35 3.89
CA VAL A 428 -3.99 -0.29 4.44
C VAL A 428 -5.41 -0.43 3.90
N ASP A 429 -5.59 -0.50 2.59
CA ASP A 429 -6.91 -0.61 1.95
C ASP A 429 -7.68 -1.84 2.47
N MET A 430 -7.03 -3.00 2.54
CA MET A 430 -7.61 -4.23 3.13
C MET A 430 -7.90 -4.12 4.64
N SER A 431 -7.29 -3.18 5.35
CA SER A 431 -7.47 -2.98 6.79
C SER A 431 -8.48 -1.88 7.12
N ILE A 432 -8.67 -0.88 6.24
CA ILE A 432 -9.47 0.32 6.52
C ILE A 432 -10.75 0.46 5.70
N THR A 433 -10.88 -0.20 4.54
CA THR A 433 -12.08 -0.07 3.70
C THR A 433 -12.99 -1.31 3.78
N ASP A 434 -14.27 -1.10 3.49
CA ASP A 434 -15.29 -2.13 3.30
C ASP A 434 -15.43 -2.43 1.80
N GLU A 435 -15.19 -3.68 1.40
CA GLU A 435 -15.12 -4.08 -0.01
C GLU A 435 -16.45 -3.85 -0.77
N LEU A 436 -17.59 -3.92 -0.08
CA LEU A 436 -18.91 -3.81 -0.71
C LEU A 436 -19.30 -2.36 -1.01
N THR A 437 -19.06 -1.45 -0.04
CA THR A 437 -19.52 -0.06 -0.12
C THR A 437 -18.41 0.90 -0.53
N GLY A 438 -17.15 0.48 -0.42
CA GLY A 438 -15.97 1.32 -0.58
C GLY A 438 -15.88 2.45 0.46
N LEU A 439 -16.66 2.38 1.55
CA LEU A 439 -16.53 3.25 2.72
C LEU A 439 -15.44 2.71 3.64
N SER A 440 -15.10 3.47 4.66
CA SER A 440 -14.24 2.96 5.72
C SER A 440 -14.95 1.88 6.54
N ASN A 441 -14.24 0.87 7.04
CA ASN A 441 -14.83 -0.22 7.81
C ASN A 441 -14.94 0.11 9.31
N ARG A 442 -15.65 -0.75 10.05
CA ARG A 442 -15.85 -0.61 11.51
C ARG A 442 -14.55 -0.59 12.32
N ARG A 443 -13.52 -1.34 11.88
CA ARG A 443 -12.24 -1.37 12.62
C ARG A 443 -11.61 0.02 12.61
N TYR A 444 -11.53 0.63 11.42
CA TYR A 444 -11.01 1.98 11.27
C TYR A 444 -11.87 3.03 12.00
N PHE A 445 -13.20 2.85 12.04
CA PHE A 445 -14.07 3.71 12.85
C PHE A 445 -13.65 3.76 14.32
N ASN A 446 -13.42 2.60 14.95
CA ASN A 446 -13.07 2.54 16.37
C ASN A 446 -11.74 3.23 16.68
N GLU A 447 -10.78 3.20 15.76
CA GLU A 447 -9.49 3.88 15.92
C GLU A 447 -9.63 5.40 15.76
N VAL A 448 -10.39 5.84 14.76
CA VAL A 448 -10.53 7.24 14.40
C VAL A 448 -11.37 8.03 15.40
N VAL A 449 -12.43 7.42 15.95
CA VAL A 449 -13.33 8.12 16.87
C VAL A 449 -12.61 8.58 18.13
N ASP A 450 -11.69 7.78 18.67
CA ASP A 450 -10.88 8.16 19.83
C ASP A 450 -9.97 9.36 19.53
N ILE A 451 -9.33 9.34 18.36
CA ILE A 451 -8.44 10.42 17.90
C ILE A 451 -9.22 11.72 17.74
N GLU A 452 -10.37 11.69 17.08
CA GLU A 452 -11.16 12.90 16.81
C GLU A 452 -11.78 13.49 18.08
N VAL A 453 -12.21 12.64 19.03
CA VAL A 453 -12.64 13.09 20.37
C VAL A 453 -11.51 13.81 21.10
N GLN A 454 -10.28 13.26 21.06
CA GLN A 454 -9.12 13.91 21.67
C GLN A 454 -8.77 15.24 20.98
N LYS A 455 -8.81 15.30 19.65
CA LYS A 455 -8.55 16.53 18.87
C LYS A 455 -9.58 17.62 19.21
N ALA A 456 -10.86 17.29 19.20
CA ALA A 456 -11.95 18.20 19.53
C ALA A 456 -11.81 18.74 20.96
N ARG A 457 -11.46 17.86 21.92
CA ARG A 457 -11.18 18.24 23.31
C ARG A 457 -10.01 19.20 23.44
N ASN A 458 -8.91 18.96 22.73
CA ASN A 458 -7.72 19.80 22.80
C ASN A 458 -7.95 21.17 22.16
N ASN A 459 -8.74 21.22 21.09
CA ASN A 459 -9.00 22.44 20.33
C ASN A 459 -10.23 23.23 20.84
N GLY A 460 -11.03 22.64 21.74
CA GLY A 460 -12.30 23.20 22.18
C GLY A 460 -13.33 23.32 21.06
N SER A 461 -13.26 22.46 20.04
CA SER A 461 -14.13 22.50 18.87
C SER A 461 -15.27 21.47 18.98
N PRO A 462 -16.44 21.72 18.37
CA PRO A 462 -17.56 20.79 18.44
C PRO A 462 -17.31 19.55 17.58
N LEU A 463 -17.69 18.38 18.07
CA LEU A 463 -17.64 17.12 17.33
C LEU A 463 -19.03 16.49 17.33
N THR A 464 -19.49 16.05 16.15
CA THR A 464 -20.76 15.34 16.05
C THR A 464 -20.58 13.94 15.48
N LEU A 465 -21.22 12.95 16.10
CA LEU A 465 -21.28 11.58 15.63
C LEU A 465 -22.70 11.24 15.18
N CYS A 466 -22.81 10.61 14.02
CA CYS A 466 -24.07 10.14 13.45
C CYS A 466 -24.03 8.62 13.29
N MET A 467 -24.98 7.91 13.89
CA MET A 467 -25.24 6.48 13.67
C MET A 467 -26.46 6.34 12.76
N MET A 468 -26.39 5.47 11.76
CA MET A 468 -27.44 5.33 10.74
C MET A 468 -27.73 3.86 10.46
N ASP A 469 -28.99 3.55 10.18
CA ASP A 469 -29.44 2.18 9.91
C ASP A 469 -30.51 2.14 8.83
N LEU A 470 -30.35 1.24 7.87
CA LEU A 470 -31.30 1.04 6.78
C LEU A 470 -32.58 0.37 7.28
N ASP A 471 -33.70 1.08 7.11
CA ASP A 471 -34.98 0.62 7.61
C ASP A 471 -35.46 -0.63 6.86
N HIS A 472 -35.80 -1.68 7.63
CA HIS A 472 -36.35 -2.93 7.10
C HIS A 472 -35.44 -3.64 6.08
N PHE A 473 -34.12 -3.44 6.15
CA PHE A 473 -33.18 -4.03 5.20
C PHE A 473 -33.25 -5.57 5.14
N LYS A 474 -33.44 -6.24 6.28
CA LYS A 474 -33.72 -7.69 6.30
C LYS A 474 -34.88 -8.11 5.38
N LYS A 475 -35.97 -7.34 5.33
CA LYS A 475 -37.12 -7.61 4.45
C LYS A 475 -36.75 -7.48 2.97
N VAL A 476 -35.83 -6.57 2.64
CA VAL A 476 -35.29 -6.43 1.28
C VAL A 476 -34.53 -7.69 0.89
N ASN A 477 -33.64 -8.18 1.77
CA ASN A 477 -32.92 -9.43 1.54
C ASN A 477 -33.86 -10.62 1.40
N ASP A 478 -34.85 -10.75 2.30
CA ASP A 478 -35.80 -11.86 2.28
C ASP A 478 -36.70 -11.85 1.03
N THR A 479 -37.00 -10.66 0.48
CA THR A 479 -37.91 -10.51 -0.68
C THR A 479 -37.18 -10.58 -2.03
N TYR A 480 -36.01 -9.97 -2.13
CA TYR A 480 -35.30 -9.77 -3.40
C TYR A 480 -33.99 -10.56 -3.50
N GLY A 481 -33.48 -11.09 -2.38
CA GLY A 481 -32.24 -11.85 -2.28
C GLY A 481 -31.03 -10.99 -1.91
N HIS A 482 -29.99 -11.64 -1.37
CA HIS A 482 -28.78 -10.99 -0.85
C HIS A 482 -28.05 -10.11 -1.88
N LEU A 483 -27.97 -10.53 -3.16
CA LEU A 483 -27.35 -9.73 -4.22
C LEU A 483 -28.04 -8.37 -4.44
N THR A 484 -29.35 -8.28 -4.20
CA THR A 484 -30.07 -7.00 -4.27
C THR A 484 -29.79 -6.17 -3.02
N GLY A 485 -29.70 -6.79 -1.84
CA GLY A 485 -29.26 -6.11 -0.62
C GLY A 485 -27.85 -5.53 -0.76
N ASP A 486 -26.92 -6.27 -1.35
CA ASP A 486 -25.55 -5.81 -1.60
C ASP A 486 -25.53 -4.56 -2.47
N LYS A 487 -26.34 -4.55 -3.54
CA LYS A 487 -26.53 -3.38 -4.40
C LYS A 487 -27.10 -2.18 -3.64
N VAL A 488 -28.08 -2.41 -2.77
CA VAL A 488 -28.68 -1.37 -1.91
C VAL A 488 -27.62 -0.76 -0.98
N LEU A 489 -26.76 -1.58 -0.37
CA LEU A 489 -25.67 -1.12 0.48
C LEU A 489 -24.63 -0.31 -0.30
N ALA A 490 -24.21 -0.80 -1.47
CA ALA A 490 -23.24 -0.12 -2.34
C ALA A 490 -23.76 1.26 -2.81
N GLU A 491 -25.02 1.33 -3.25
CA GLU A 491 -25.64 2.59 -3.66
C GLU A 491 -25.83 3.56 -2.48
N THR A 492 -26.19 3.05 -1.29
CA THR A 492 -26.26 3.87 -0.07
C THR A 492 -24.89 4.45 0.29
N GLY A 493 -23.82 3.67 0.16
CA GLY A 493 -22.45 4.15 0.35
C GLY A 493 -22.04 5.24 -0.65
N ALA A 494 -22.47 5.12 -1.91
CA ALA A 494 -22.25 6.17 -2.91
C ALA A 494 -23.01 7.47 -2.56
N LEU A 495 -24.26 7.36 -2.08
CA LEU A 495 -25.04 8.51 -1.63
C LEU A 495 -24.40 9.19 -0.41
N LEU A 496 -23.84 8.43 0.53
CA LEU A 496 -23.11 8.99 1.66
C LEU A 496 -21.91 9.83 1.20
N LYS A 497 -21.10 9.31 0.28
CA LYS A 497 -19.94 10.03 -0.28
C LYS A 497 -20.34 11.33 -1.00
N GLN A 498 -21.55 11.40 -1.56
CA GLN A 498 -22.08 12.59 -2.21
C GLN A 498 -22.74 13.57 -1.23
N GLY A 499 -23.31 13.06 -0.13
CA GLY A 499 -24.07 13.84 0.85
C GLY A 499 -23.23 14.62 1.86
N PHE A 500 -22.00 14.17 2.10
CA PHE A 500 -21.08 14.69 3.12
C PHE A 500 -19.78 15.25 2.49
N ARG A 501 -19.03 16.06 3.24
CA ARG A 501 -17.83 16.78 2.79
C ARG A 501 -16.61 15.86 2.77
N SER A 502 -15.54 16.27 2.08
CA SER A 502 -14.28 15.51 2.02
C SER A 502 -13.55 15.36 3.36
N HIS A 503 -13.86 16.22 4.34
CA HIS A 503 -13.30 16.16 5.69
C HIS A 503 -14.22 15.40 6.67
N ASP A 504 -15.45 15.05 6.24
CA ASP A 504 -16.36 14.23 7.01
C ASP A 504 -15.94 12.77 6.83
N MET A 505 -15.91 12.01 7.93
CA MET A 505 -15.39 10.65 7.90
C MET A 505 -16.56 9.67 7.89
N ILE A 506 -16.65 8.84 6.85
CA ILE A 506 -17.81 8.00 6.55
C ILE A 506 -17.42 6.53 6.64
N PHE A 507 -18.22 5.76 7.38
CA PHE A 507 -17.93 4.37 7.69
C PHE A 507 -19.15 3.47 7.46
N ARG A 508 -18.89 2.23 7.09
CA ARG A 508 -19.81 1.11 7.27
C ARG A 508 -19.52 0.49 8.63
N TYR A 509 -20.41 0.74 9.59
CA TYR A 509 -20.27 0.32 10.98
C TYR A 509 -20.70 -1.13 11.20
N GLY A 510 -21.68 -1.61 10.43
CA GLY A 510 -22.23 -2.95 10.56
C GLY A 510 -22.78 -3.48 9.23
N GLY A 511 -23.56 -4.56 9.30
CA GLY A 511 -24.13 -5.19 8.10
C GLY A 511 -24.99 -4.22 7.29
N GLU A 512 -25.92 -3.53 7.96
CA GLU A 512 -26.86 -2.53 7.42
C GLU A 512 -26.71 -1.14 8.09
N GLU A 513 -25.64 -0.98 8.88
CA GLU A 513 -25.39 0.19 9.72
C GLU A 513 -24.21 1.01 9.20
N PHE A 514 -24.35 2.33 9.26
CA PHE A 514 -23.37 3.31 8.81
C PHE A 514 -23.09 4.32 9.92
N ALA A 515 -21.89 4.89 9.90
CA ALA A 515 -21.48 5.93 10.83
C ALA A 515 -20.85 7.10 10.08
N VAL A 516 -21.07 8.31 10.58
CA VAL A 516 -20.39 9.52 10.08
C VAL A 516 -19.88 10.33 11.25
N ILE A 517 -18.59 10.66 11.24
CA ILE A 517 -17.96 11.60 12.17
C ILE A 517 -17.86 12.95 11.47
N LEU A 518 -18.35 14.01 12.11
CA LEU A 518 -18.39 15.38 11.61
C LEU A 518 -17.54 16.27 12.53
N PRO A 519 -16.24 16.44 12.22
CA PRO A 519 -15.37 17.38 12.93
C PRO A 519 -15.86 18.83 12.76
N ASP A 520 -15.60 19.66 13.77
CA ASP A 520 -15.91 21.09 13.79
C ASP A 520 -17.36 21.42 13.40
N THR A 521 -18.28 20.52 13.75
CA THR A 521 -19.69 20.59 13.34
C THR A 521 -20.59 20.55 14.56
N ASP A 522 -21.42 21.59 14.73
CA ASP A 522 -22.43 21.65 15.77
C ASP A 522 -23.67 20.80 15.44
N LEU A 523 -24.50 20.59 16.46
CA LEU A 523 -25.71 19.79 16.39
C LEU A 523 -26.69 20.24 15.29
N GLU A 524 -26.85 21.54 15.08
CA GLU A 524 -27.83 22.08 14.13
C GLU A 524 -27.37 21.93 12.69
N HIS A 525 -26.06 22.10 12.43
CA HIS A 525 -25.46 21.82 11.14
C HIS A 525 -25.49 20.32 10.82
N ALA A 526 -25.20 19.46 11.81
CA ALA A 526 -25.28 18.02 11.64
C ALA A 526 -26.70 17.55 11.32
N LYS A 527 -27.72 18.03 12.06
CA LYS A 527 -29.14 17.73 11.76
C LYS A 527 -29.51 18.09 10.33
N ARG A 528 -29.11 19.27 9.84
CA ARG A 528 -29.37 19.68 8.45
C ARG A 528 -28.70 18.76 7.43
N ALA A 529 -27.44 18.36 7.68
CA ALA A 529 -26.72 17.44 6.80
C ALA A 529 -27.37 16.04 6.78
N CYS A 530 -27.70 15.49 7.95
CA CYS A 530 -28.37 14.20 8.08
C CYS A 530 -29.77 14.20 7.47
N GLU A 531 -30.56 15.27 7.63
CA GLU A 531 -31.89 15.32 7.02
C GLU A 531 -31.82 15.40 5.49
N ARG A 532 -30.90 16.21 4.95
CA ARG A 532 -30.64 16.23 3.51
C ARG A 532 -30.26 14.84 2.99
N PHE A 533 -29.40 14.12 3.72
CA PHE A 533 -29.01 12.77 3.34
C PHE A 533 -30.19 11.78 3.43
N ARG A 534 -30.98 11.83 4.50
CA ARG A 534 -32.18 10.98 4.67
C ARG A 534 -33.18 11.19 3.54
N GLU A 535 -33.44 12.43 3.15
CA GLU A 535 -34.31 12.77 2.01
C GLU A 535 -33.76 12.19 0.71
N SER A 536 -32.44 12.33 0.46
CA SER A 536 -31.79 11.75 -0.71
C SER A 536 -31.95 10.22 -0.77
N VAL A 537 -31.85 9.51 0.36
CA VAL A 537 -32.05 8.05 0.40
C VAL A 537 -33.51 7.68 0.11
N GLN A 538 -34.47 8.41 0.68
CA GLN A 538 -35.90 8.18 0.48
C GLN A 538 -36.33 8.43 -0.98
N GLU A 539 -35.74 9.42 -1.64
CA GLU A 539 -36.05 9.78 -3.02
C GLU A 539 -35.37 8.85 -4.04
N HIS A 540 -34.23 8.26 -3.66
CA HIS A 540 -33.45 7.39 -4.53
C HIS A 540 -34.24 6.10 -4.89
N VAL A 541 -34.30 5.81 -6.19
CA VAL A 541 -35.00 4.64 -6.73
C VAL A 541 -33.97 3.63 -7.21
N MET A 542 -33.97 2.46 -6.58
CA MET A 542 -33.06 1.38 -6.91
C MET A 542 -33.77 0.35 -7.79
N ASP A 543 -33.07 -0.19 -8.80
CA ASP A 543 -33.60 -1.30 -9.59
C ASP A 543 -33.30 -2.64 -8.90
N ALA A 544 -34.38 -3.33 -8.51
CA ALA A 544 -34.38 -4.63 -7.87
C ALA A 544 -35.11 -5.66 -8.76
N LYS A 545 -34.37 -6.32 -9.65
CA LYS A 545 -34.90 -7.34 -10.58
C LYS A 545 -36.06 -6.82 -11.46
N GLY A 546 -35.93 -5.60 -12.00
CA GLY A 546 -36.95 -4.99 -12.87
C GLY A 546 -38.12 -4.35 -12.11
N LYS A 547 -38.02 -4.22 -10.78
CA LYS A 547 -38.97 -3.47 -9.94
C LYS A 547 -38.26 -2.28 -9.30
N GLN A 548 -38.95 -1.15 -9.23
CA GLN A 548 -38.49 0.03 -8.51
C GLN A 548 -38.61 -0.21 -6.99
N LEU A 549 -37.48 -0.22 -6.30
CA LEU A 549 -37.38 -0.32 -4.85
C LEU A 549 -37.02 1.04 -4.27
N LYS A 550 -37.73 1.42 -3.20
CA LYS A 550 -37.39 2.58 -2.36
C LYS A 550 -37.10 2.09 -0.97
N ILE A 551 -36.07 2.64 -0.35
CA ILE A 551 -35.66 2.35 1.02
C ILE A 551 -35.69 3.64 1.83
N THR A 552 -35.70 3.52 3.15
CA THR A 552 -35.55 4.66 4.05
C THR A 552 -34.44 4.37 5.05
N ILE A 553 -33.98 5.41 5.73
CA ILE A 553 -32.91 5.31 6.72
C ILE A 553 -33.30 6.06 7.99
N SER A 554 -32.97 5.48 9.13
CA SER A 554 -33.08 6.12 10.44
C SER A 554 -31.72 6.60 10.89
N ILE A 555 -31.63 7.80 11.48
CA ILE A 555 -30.35 8.41 11.87
C ILE A 555 -30.44 8.92 13.32
N GLY A 556 -29.47 8.53 14.14
CA GLY A 556 -29.22 9.06 15.47
C GLY A 556 -28.01 9.99 15.48
N ILE A 557 -28.13 11.14 16.12
CA ILE A 557 -27.05 12.13 16.24
C ILE A 557 -26.71 12.33 17.71
N ALA A 558 -25.42 12.36 18.03
CA ALA A 558 -24.92 12.85 19.31
C ALA A 558 -23.86 13.93 19.08
N ASN A 559 -23.98 15.04 19.81
CA ASN A 559 -23.04 16.14 19.74
C ASN A 559 -22.24 16.24 21.03
N MET A 560 -20.91 16.34 20.89
CA MET A 560 -20.02 16.81 21.94
C MET A 560 -19.76 18.30 21.71
N PRO A 561 -20.39 19.21 22.47
CA PRO A 561 -20.09 20.63 22.38
C PRO A 561 -18.68 20.88 22.92
N GLY A 562 -17.93 21.81 22.30
CA GLY A 562 -16.49 21.98 22.55
C GLY A 562 -16.06 22.28 23.99
N GLU A 563 -16.99 22.59 24.90
CA GLU A 563 -16.74 22.82 26.33
C GLU A 563 -17.01 21.58 27.22
N GLN A 564 -17.65 20.53 26.69
CA GLN A 564 -17.95 19.30 27.43
C GLN A 564 -16.92 18.21 27.16
N ILE A 565 -16.58 17.46 28.21
CA ILE A 565 -15.69 16.30 28.14
C ILE A 565 -16.59 15.07 28.03
N MET A 566 -16.56 14.42 26.86
CA MET A 566 -17.13 13.08 26.67
C MET A 566 -16.03 12.13 26.21
N GLU A 567 -16.09 10.87 26.64
CA GLU A 567 -15.28 9.80 26.06
C GLU A 567 -15.92 9.28 24.76
N ALA A 568 -15.12 8.67 23.88
CA ALA A 568 -15.64 8.14 22.62
C ALA A 568 -16.78 7.13 22.83
N GLY A 569 -16.67 6.27 23.85
CA GLY A 569 -17.73 5.34 24.23
C GLY A 569 -19.06 6.04 24.56
N GLU A 570 -19.01 7.13 25.33
CA GLU A 570 -20.21 7.90 25.69
C GLU A 570 -20.86 8.57 24.47
N LEU A 571 -20.03 9.06 23.53
CA LEU A 571 -20.52 9.68 22.29
C LEU A 571 -21.19 8.65 21.38
N ILE A 572 -20.60 7.45 21.26
CA ILE A 572 -21.17 6.32 20.52
C ILE A 572 -22.50 5.89 21.15
N ASP A 573 -22.53 5.68 22.47
CA ASP A 573 -23.71 5.27 23.19
C ASP A 573 -24.85 6.29 23.04
N ALA A 574 -24.55 7.59 23.12
CA ALA A 574 -25.53 8.64 22.91
C ALA A 574 -26.11 8.63 21.48
N ALA A 575 -25.26 8.42 20.46
CA ALA A 575 -25.70 8.37 19.07
C ALA A 575 -26.55 7.13 18.80
N ASP A 576 -26.18 5.97 19.37
CA ASP A 576 -26.97 4.73 19.26
C ASP A 576 -28.32 4.85 19.97
N HIS A 577 -28.36 5.46 21.15
CA HIS A 577 -29.63 5.76 21.83
C HIS A 577 -30.52 6.70 21.01
N ALA A 578 -29.94 7.68 20.31
CA ALA A 578 -30.68 8.54 19.39
C ALA A 578 -31.26 7.73 18.22
N LEU A 579 -30.46 6.84 17.63
CA LEU A 579 -30.87 5.98 16.52
C LEU A 579 -31.99 5.01 16.94
N TYR A 580 -31.88 4.44 18.14
CA TYR A 580 -32.93 3.60 18.72
C TYR A 580 -34.26 4.35 18.82
N ARG A 581 -34.25 5.60 19.31
CA ARG A 581 -35.46 6.45 19.34
C ARG A 581 -36.02 6.74 17.96
N ALA A 582 -35.16 6.93 16.95
CA ALA A 582 -35.59 7.12 15.57
C ALA A 582 -36.35 5.89 15.06
N LYS A 583 -35.83 4.69 15.36
CA LYS A 583 -36.47 3.40 15.00
C LYS A 583 -37.81 3.21 15.72
N GLU A 584 -37.91 3.54 17.00
CA GLU A 584 -39.16 3.42 17.78
C GLU A 584 -40.24 4.41 17.35
N ARG A 585 -39.86 5.64 17.00
CA ARG A 585 -40.81 6.71 16.62
C ARG A 585 -41.32 6.61 15.18
N GLY A 586 -41.18 5.45 14.56
CA GLY A 586 -41.73 5.16 13.23
C GLY A 586 -40.73 5.23 12.08
N ARG A 587 -39.42 5.22 12.37
CA ARG A 587 -38.33 5.17 11.37
C ARG A 587 -38.30 6.37 10.43
N ASN A 588 -37.44 6.34 9.42
CA ASN A 588 -37.28 7.36 8.39
C ASN A 588 -37.23 8.79 8.96
N ARG A 589 -36.34 9.00 9.94
CA ARG A 589 -36.19 10.28 10.64
C ARG A 589 -34.81 10.44 11.25
N VAL A 590 -34.48 11.69 11.57
CA VAL A 590 -33.33 12.04 12.39
C VAL A 590 -33.78 12.32 13.82
N GLU A 591 -33.10 11.69 14.78
CA GLU A 591 -33.23 12.01 16.21
C GLU A 591 -31.86 12.41 16.75
N ALA A 592 -31.84 13.29 17.74
CA ALA A 592 -30.57 13.74 18.33
C ALA A 592 -30.60 13.77 19.85
N VAL A 593 -29.44 13.61 20.48
CA VAL A 593 -29.17 13.81 21.91
C VAL A 593 -28.20 14.96 22.08
#